data_AF-A0A2J6T8V7-F1
#
_entry.id   AF-A0A2J6T8V7-F1
#
_cell.length_a   1.000
_cell.length_b   1.000
_cell.length_c   1.000
_cell.angle_alpha   90.00
_cell.angle_beta   90.00
_cell.angle_gamma   90.00
#
_symmetry.space_group_name_H-M   'P 1'
#
loop_
_entity.id
_entity.type
_entity.pdbx_description
1 polymer ?
#
loop_
_entity_poly.entity_id
_entity_poly.type
_entity_poly.pdbx_seq_one_letter_code
_entity_poly.pdbx_strand_id
1 'polypeptide(L)' 'CPFEGCTKRFVRQEHLKRHERTHTQEDSYPCQFCQRPFGRPDNLKSHIKLHT' A
#
# COMPACT_ATOMS: atom_id res chain seq x y z
N CYS A 1 0.53 -14.37 7.28
CA CYS A 1 1.37 -13.77 6.21
C CYS A 1 2.45 -14.79 5.89
N PRO A 2 2.82 -15.02 4.63
CA PRO A 2 3.88 -15.98 4.29
C PRO A 2 5.31 -15.42 4.47
N PHE A 3 5.48 -14.14 4.83
CA PHE A 3 6.79 -13.56 5.10
C PHE A 3 7.36 -14.06 6.44
N GLU A 4 8.59 -14.55 6.39
CA GLU A 4 9.36 -14.95 7.56
C GLU A 4 9.50 -13.78 8.55
N GLY A 5 9.21 -14.05 9.82
CA GLY A 5 9.18 -13.04 10.89
C GLY A 5 7.90 -12.19 10.95
N CYS A 6 6.94 -12.33 10.02
CA CYS A 6 5.68 -11.60 10.08
C CYS A 6 4.57 -12.40 10.78
N THR A 7 4.21 -11.99 12.00
CA THR A 7 3.17 -12.66 12.82
C THR A 7 1.73 -12.26 12.46
N LYS A 8 1.52 -11.43 11.44
CA LYS A 8 0.18 -10.93 11.08
C LYS A 8 -0.67 -12.01 10.38
N ARG A 9 -1.88 -12.22 10.92
CA ARG A 9 -2.91 -13.13 10.40
C ARG A 9 -4.12 -12.34 9.91
N PHE A 10 -4.67 -12.74 8.77
CA PHE A 10 -5.83 -12.11 8.16
C PHE A 10 -6.88 -13.17 7.87
N VAL A 11 -8.14 -12.87 8.19
CA VAL A 11 -9.28 -13.76 7.89
C VAL A 11 -9.62 -13.74 6.40
N ARG A 12 -9.39 -12.59 5.76
CA ARG A 12 -9.74 -12.38 4.35
C ARG A 12 -8.51 -12.31 3.46
N GLN A 13 -8.60 -12.96 2.30
CA GLN A 13 -7.50 -13.06 1.35
C GLN A 13 -7.11 -11.70 0.77
N GLU A 14 -8.06 -10.79 0.52
CA GLU A 14 -7.75 -9.45 0.01
C GLU A 14 -6.91 -8.63 1.01
N HIS A 15 -7.13 -8.84 2.31
CA HIS A 15 -6.37 -8.17 3.36
C HIS A 15 -4.95 -8.72 3.46
N LEU A 16 -4.79 -10.05 3.33
CA LEU A 16 -3.48 -10.69 3.27
C LEU A 16 -2.69 -10.19 2.05
N LYS A 17 -3.30 -10.21 0.86
CA LYS A 17 -2.68 -9.77 -0.39
C LYS A 17 -2.27 -8.30 -0.36
N ARG A 18 -3.08 -7.44 0.27
CA ARG A 18 -2.72 -6.03 0.50
C ARG A 18 -1.55 -5.90 1.48
N HIS A 19 -1.54 -6.70 2.54
CA HIS A 19 -0.48 -6.66 3.53
C HIS A 19 0.86 -7.17 2.97
N GLU A 20 0.86 -8.19 2.12
CA GLU A 20 2.08 -8.72 1.49
C GLU A 20 2.85 -7.65 0.72
N ARG A 21 2.14 -6.70 0.08
CA ARG A 21 2.75 -5.53 -0.60
C ARG A 21 3.53 -4.59 0.33
N THR A 22 3.24 -4.62 1.63
CA THR A 22 3.99 -3.82 2.61
C THR A 22 5.39 -4.38 2.86
N HIS A 23 5.64 -5.64 2.51
CA HIS A 23 6.96 -6.26 2.64
C HIS A 23 7.82 -6.10 1.39
N THR A 24 7.22 -5.98 0.20
CA THR A 24 7.95 -6.02 -1.06
C THR A 24 8.52 -4.67 -1.52
N GLN A 25 8.26 -3.55 -0.83
CA GLN A 25 8.64 -2.16 -1.22
C GLN A 25 8.23 -1.72 -2.66
N GLU A 26 7.66 -2.63 -3.45
CA GLU A 26 7.32 -2.49 -4.86
C GLU A 26 6.09 -1.60 -5.09
N ASP A 27 5.31 -1.33 -4.03
CA ASP A 27 4.05 -0.57 -4.09
C ASP A 27 4.22 0.88 -3.61
N SER A 28 5.28 1.56 -4.04
CA SER A 28 5.30 3.02 -3.92
C SER A 28 4.52 3.60 -5.10
N TYR A 29 3.34 4.16 -4.84
CA TYR A 29 2.56 4.95 -5.78
C TYR A 29 2.92 6.42 -5.59
N PRO A 30 3.89 6.98 -6.34
CA PRO A 30 4.29 8.37 -6.18
C PRO A 30 3.18 9.30 -6.66
N CYS A 31 2.94 10.37 -5.90
CA CYS A 31 2.09 11.45 -6.36
C CYS A 31 2.76 12.20 -7.52
N GLN A 32 2.04 12.39 -8.63
CA GLN A 32 2.57 13.13 -9.78
C GLN A 32 2.87 14.62 -9.45
N PHE A 33 2.14 15.22 -8.51
CA PHE A 33 2.26 16.64 -8.17
C PHE A 33 3.40 16.94 -7.18
N CYS A 34 3.57 16.10 -6.16
CA CYS A 34 4.53 16.36 -5.07
C CYS A 34 5.52 15.20 -4.84
N GLN A 35 5.49 14.16 -5.66
CA GLN A 35 6.36 12.98 -5.59
C GLN A 35 6.31 12.22 -4.26
N ARG A 36 5.33 12.53 -3.39
CA ARG A 36 5.13 11.83 -2.13
C ARG A 36 4.72 10.38 -2.41
N PRO A 37 5.45 9.38 -1.87
CA PRO A 37 5.11 7.98 -2.08
C PRO A 37 3.90 7.59 -1.21
N PHE A 38 3.01 6.79 -1.77
CA PHE A 38 1.89 6.17 -1.06
C PHE A 38 1.99 4.66 -1.20
N GLY A 39 1.78 3.91 -0.12
CA GLY A 39 1.78 2.44 -0.17
C GLY A 39 0.53 1.82 -0.83
N ARG A 40 -0.43 2.64 -1.25
CA ARG A 40 -1.73 2.20 -1.79
C ARG A 40 -2.29 3.17 -2.83
N PRO A 41 -2.90 2.66 -3.92
CA PRO A 41 -3.48 3.49 -4.96
C PRO A 41 -4.74 4.23 -4.49
N ASP A 42 -5.52 3.65 -3.57
CA ASP A 42 -6.70 4.31 -3.00
C ASP A 42 -6.34 5.53 -2.13
N ASN A 43 -5.24 5.43 -1.39
CA ASN A 43 -4.69 6.55 -0.64
C ASN A 43 -4.15 7.63 -1.57
N LEU A 44 -3.38 7.25 -2.62
CA LEU A 44 -2.90 8.19 -3.63
C LEU A 44 -4.07 8.91 -4.32
N LYS A 45 -5.11 8.17 -4.74
CA LYS A 45 -6.28 8.74 -5.41
C LYS A 45 -7.00 9.77 -4.54
N SER A 46 -7.11 9.50 -3.23
CA SER A 46 -7.71 10.44 -2.28
C SER A 46 -6.82 11.65 -2.04
N HIS A 47 -5.50 11.44 -1.99
CA HIS A 47 -4.52 12.51 -1.87
C HIS A 47 -4.51 13.44 -3.09
N ILE A 48 -4.60 12.90 -4.31
CA ILE A 48 -4.63 13.68 -5.55
C ILE A 48 -5.80 14.68 -5.57
N LYS A 49 -6.94 14.32 -4.97
CA LYS A 49 -8.09 15.23 -4.85
C LYS A 49 -7.79 16.49 -4.03
N LEU A 50 -6.75 16.48 -3.20
CA LEU A 50 -6.31 17.65 -2.42
C LEU A 50 -5.43 18.61 -3.24
N HIS A 51 -4.94 18.18 -4.40
CA HIS A 51 -4.16 19.02 -5.34
C HIS A 51 -5.03 19.67 -6.41
N THR A 52 -6.30 19.26 -6.51
CA THR A 52 -7.31 19.95 -7.33
C THR A 52 -7.79 21.18 -6.59
#